data_AF-A0A6G1YKI6-F1
#
_entry.id   AF-A0A6G1YKI6-F1
#
_cell.length_a   1.000
_cell.length_b   1.000
_cell.length_c   1.000
_cell.angle_alpha   90.00
_cell.angle_beta   90.00
_cell.angle_gamma   90.00
#
_symmetry.space_group_name_H-M   'P 1'
#
loop_
_entity.id
_entity.type
_entity.pdbx_description
1 polymer ?
#
loop_
_entity_poly.entity_id
_entity_poly.type
_entity_poly.pdbx_seq_one_letter_code
_entity_poly.pdbx_strand_id
1 'polypeptide(L)'
;MLYFPNRANHYILASYSNIDDISELICKQNPGRLSFMLSLSDALFEREATNLKYISMYFTKYVYGDPEIIDIANIIAKRERVKKLTLAHLQFLTTEQPKFTFPYSRNVVVLEVEGEKTHQSDQKYCERTRRDVARKGIPLTNLVSLSILDKLK
;
A
#
# COMPACT_ATOMS: atom_id res chain seq x y z
N MET A 1 19.49 -8.26 0.24
CA MET A 1 18.85 -8.95 1.38
C MET A 1 17.35 -8.74 1.27
N LEU A 2 16.54 -9.79 1.37
CA LEU A 2 15.08 -9.71 1.18
C LEU A 2 14.41 -9.47 2.53
N TYR A 3 13.73 -8.32 2.69
CA TYR A 3 12.88 -8.03 3.86
C TYR A 3 11.61 -8.90 3.90
N PHE A 4 11.32 -9.60 2.80
CA PHE A 4 10.14 -10.44 2.60
C PHE A 4 10.64 -11.85 2.18
N PRO A 5 10.75 -12.81 3.12
CA PRO A 5 11.39 -14.10 2.91
C PRO A 5 10.52 -15.10 2.12
N ASN A 6 9.20 -14.93 2.14
CA ASN A 6 8.25 -15.83 1.48
C ASN A 6 7.84 -15.30 0.10
N ARG A 7 7.78 -16.20 -0.90
CA ARG A 7 7.23 -15.89 -2.23
C ARG A 7 5.73 -16.18 -2.21
N ALA A 8 4.89 -15.15 -2.27
CA ALA A 8 3.45 -15.27 -2.45
C ALA A 8 3.04 -14.62 -3.77
N ASN A 9 2.23 -15.33 -4.56
CA ASN A 9 1.72 -14.85 -5.85
C ASN A 9 0.32 -14.23 -5.75
N HIS A 10 -0.42 -14.54 -4.67
CA HIS A 10 -1.76 -14.05 -4.41
C HIS A 10 -1.82 -13.47 -3.01
N TYR A 11 -2.50 -12.32 -2.89
CA TYR A 11 -2.68 -11.59 -1.64
C TYR A 11 -4.16 -11.35 -1.42
N ILE A 12 -4.62 -11.53 -0.19
CA ILE A 12 -5.97 -11.14 0.24
C ILE A 12 -5.82 -9.80 0.95
N LEU A 13 -6.51 -8.79 0.46
CA LEU A 13 -6.65 -7.51 1.16
C LEU A 13 -8.00 -7.52 1.89
N ALA A 14 -7.95 -7.33 3.21
CA ALA A 14 -9.13 -7.26 4.06
C ALA A 14 -9.05 -6.02 4.95
N SER A 15 -10.19 -5.37 5.16
CA SER A 15 -10.38 -4.29 6.14
C SER A 15 -11.21 -4.82 7.30
N TYR A 16 -10.87 -4.46 8.53
CA TYR A 16 -11.51 -4.97 9.74
C TYR A 16 -11.53 -3.87 10.81
N SER A 17 -12.48 -3.96 11.74
CA SER A 17 -12.69 -2.98 12.81
C SER A 17 -11.92 -3.30 14.10
N ASN A 18 -11.69 -4.58 14.41
CA ASN A 18 -10.90 -5.01 15.57
C ASN A 18 -9.59 -5.68 15.11
N ILE A 19 -8.47 -5.03 15.39
CA ILE A 19 -7.14 -5.46 14.94
C ILE A 19 -6.56 -6.57 15.81
N ASP A 20 -6.84 -6.55 17.11
CA ASP A 20 -6.21 -7.45 18.08
C ASP A 20 -6.65 -8.90 17.83
N ASP A 21 -7.97 -9.11 17.70
CA ASP A 21 -8.56 -10.42 17.41
C ASP A 21 -8.04 -11.03 16.10
N ILE A 22 -7.94 -10.21 15.05
CA ILE A 22 -7.48 -10.64 13.72
C ILE A 22 -5.99 -10.98 13.75
N SER A 23 -5.18 -10.15 14.40
CA SER A 23 -3.74 -10.35 14.49
C SER A 23 -3.40 -11.65 15.24
N GLU A 24 -4.10 -11.92 16.34
CA GLU A 24 -3.93 -13.14 17.12
C GLU A 24 -4.37 -14.38 16.33
N LEU A 25 -5.52 -14.30 15.64
CA LEU A 25 -6.01 -15.37 14.78
C LEU A 25 -5.02 -15.70 13.66
N ILE A 26 -4.48 -14.69 12.96
CA ILE A 26 -3.50 -14.88 11.89
C ILE A 26 -2.23 -15.57 12.41
N CYS A 27 -1.73 -15.14 13.58
CA CYS A 27 -0.55 -15.73 14.20
C CYS A 27 -0.79 -17.19 14.64
N LYS A 28 -1.97 -17.50 15.18
CA LYS A 28 -2.36 -18.87 15.56
C LYS A 28 -2.49 -19.81 14.36
N GLN A 29 -3.09 -19.34 13.26
CA GLN A 29 -3.35 -20.17 12.08
C GLN A 29 -2.12 -20.38 11.18
N ASN A 30 -1.12 -19.50 11.27
CA ASN A 30 0.08 -19.56 10.42
C ASN A 30 1.38 -19.46 11.23
N PRO A 31 1.65 -20.39 12.16
CA PRO A 31 2.85 -20.36 12.99
C PRO A 31 4.11 -20.41 12.10
N GLY A 32 5.10 -19.57 12.40
CA GLY A 32 6.37 -19.50 11.66
C GLY A 32 6.30 -18.86 10.27
N ARG A 33 5.11 -18.46 9.78
CA ARG A 33 5.00 -17.70 8.52
C ARG A 33 4.97 -16.20 8.82
N LEU A 34 5.71 -15.45 8.01
CA LEU A 34 5.66 -13.99 8.04
C LEU A 34 4.42 -13.50 7.30
N SER A 35 3.53 -12.85 8.04
CA SER A 35 2.37 -12.13 7.51
C SER A 35 2.58 -10.63 7.65
N PHE A 36 1.93 -9.85 6.79
CA PHE A 36 2.01 -8.39 6.82
C PHE A 36 0.61 -7.82 6.91
N MET A 37 0.49 -6.78 7.71
CA MET A 37 -0.74 -6.07 7.95
C MET A 37 -0.52 -4.60 7.60
N LEU A 38 -1.41 -4.04 6.79
CA LEU A 38 -1.41 -2.62 6.47
C LEU A 38 -2.52 -1.96 7.26
N SER A 39 -2.13 -1.18 8.25
CA SER A 39 -3.04 -0.31 8.99
C SER A 39 -3.14 0.99 8.22
N LEU A 40 -4.31 1.23 7.63
CA LEU A 40 -4.61 2.48 6.94
C LEU A 40 -4.86 3.58 7.97
N SER A 41 -4.22 4.72 7.80
CA SER A 41 -4.50 5.96 8.53
C SER A 41 -5.55 6.78 7.77
N ASP A 42 -5.67 8.07 8.07
CA ASP A 42 -6.59 8.95 7.36
C ASP A 42 -6.28 9.02 5.86
N ALA A 43 -7.35 9.02 5.06
CA ALA A 43 -7.26 9.27 3.64
C ALA A 43 -6.88 10.74 3.40
N LEU A 44 -5.83 10.97 2.62
CA LEU A 44 -5.45 12.32 2.18
C LEU A 44 -6.49 12.89 1.21
N PHE A 45 -7.10 12.01 0.41
CA PHE A 45 -8.33 12.29 -0.30
C PHE A 45 -9.03 10.99 -0.70
N GLU A 46 -10.34 11.09 -0.92
CA GLU A 46 -11.19 10.00 -1.42
C GLU A 46 -12.23 10.55 -2.40
N ARG A 47 -12.55 9.75 -3.41
CA ARG A 47 -13.53 10.05 -4.46
C ARG A 47 -14.34 8.79 -4.74
N GLU A 48 -15.54 8.99 -5.26
CA GLU A 48 -16.36 7.87 -5.72
C GLU A 48 -15.63 7.05 -6.79
N ALA A 49 -15.66 5.73 -6.62
CA ALA A 49 -15.02 4.78 -7.49
C ALA A 49 -16.03 3.72 -7.94
N THR A 50 -16.23 3.64 -9.25
CA THR A 50 -17.12 2.66 -9.88
C THR A 50 -16.41 1.34 -10.13
N ASN A 51 -15.10 1.37 -10.42
CA ASN A 51 -14.36 0.21 -10.89
C ASN A 51 -12.91 0.14 -10.37
N LEU A 52 -12.77 0.05 -9.04
CA LEU A 52 -11.47 -0.21 -8.42
C LEU A 52 -10.94 -1.58 -8.87
N LYS A 53 -9.79 -1.56 -9.54
CA LYS A 53 -9.16 -2.75 -10.12
C LYS A 53 -7.67 -2.86 -9.79
N TYR A 54 -7.08 -1.81 -9.22
CA TYR A 54 -5.65 -1.77 -9.00
C TYR A 54 -5.31 -1.04 -7.70
N ILE A 55 -4.39 -1.62 -6.95
CA ILE A 55 -3.83 -1.02 -5.73
C ILE A 55 -2.33 -0.94 -5.90
N SER A 56 -1.76 0.24 -5.67
CA SER A 56 -0.32 0.43 -5.68
C SER A 56 0.16 1.03 -4.37
N MET A 57 1.13 0.38 -3.74
CA MET A 57 1.69 0.78 -2.47
C MET A 57 3.13 1.22 -2.66
N TYR A 58 3.48 2.33 -2.02
CA TYR A 58 4.81 2.92 -2.07
C TYR A 58 5.28 3.24 -0.68
N PHE A 59 6.59 3.38 -0.50
CA PHE A 59 7.16 3.93 0.71
C PHE A 59 8.14 5.06 0.41
N THR A 60 8.31 5.97 1.36
CA THR A 60 9.37 6.97 1.34
C THR A 60 10.51 6.55 2.25
N LYS A 61 11.76 6.79 1.81
CA LYS A 61 12.94 6.50 2.62
C LYS A 61 13.09 7.44 3.81
N TYR A 62 12.57 8.66 3.67
CA TYR A 62 12.57 9.68 4.69
C TYR A 62 11.16 9.88 5.24
N VAL A 63 11.09 10.27 6.51
CA VAL A 63 9.85 10.77 7.11
C VAL A 63 9.67 12.20 6.60
N TYR A 64 8.52 12.45 5.98
CA TYR A 64 8.14 13.75 5.46
C TYR A 64 7.13 14.40 6.40
N GLY A 65 7.20 15.73 6.52
CA GLY A 65 6.23 16.49 7.30
C GLY A 65 4.96 16.75 6.52
N ASP A 66 3.99 17.39 7.18
CA ASP A 66 2.70 17.73 6.57
C ASP A 66 2.83 18.49 5.23
N PRO A 67 3.75 19.47 5.05
CA PRO A 67 3.87 20.18 3.77
C PRO A 67 4.18 19.26 2.59
N GLU A 68 5.15 18.36 2.76
CA GLU A 68 5.52 17.41 1.71
C GLU A 68 4.42 16.37 1.48
N ILE A 69 3.72 15.92 2.53
CA ILE A 69 2.57 15.02 2.41
C ILE A 69 1.44 15.68 1.63
N ILE A 70 1.15 16.96 1.90
CA ILE A 70 0.17 17.76 1.16
C ILE A 70 0.60 17.92 -0.31
N ASP A 71 1.89 18.13 -0.58
CA ASP A 71 2.40 18.19 -1.95
C ASP A 71 2.21 16.86 -2.71
N ILE A 72 2.51 15.72 -2.07
CA ILE A 72 2.22 14.39 -2.62
C ILE A 72 0.72 14.29 -2.94
N ALA A 73 -0.14 14.63 -1.99
CA ALA A 73 -1.59 14.57 -2.16
C ALA A 73 -2.05 15.43 -3.34
N ASN A 74 -1.58 16.67 -3.45
CA ASN A 74 -1.95 17.60 -4.51
C ASN A 74 -1.50 17.15 -5.90
N ILE A 75 -0.33 16.52 -6.01
CA ILE A 75 0.16 15.96 -7.28
C ILE A 75 -0.70 14.77 -7.69
N ILE A 76 -0.96 13.86 -6.76
CA ILE A 76 -1.71 12.64 -7.02
C ILE A 76 -3.21 12.96 -7.22
N ALA A 77 -3.78 13.96 -6.57
CA ALA A 77 -5.16 14.37 -6.74
C ALA A 77 -5.47 14.81 -8.18
N LYS A 78 -4.48 15.31 -8.93
CA LYS A 78 -4.61 15.64 -10.37
C LYS A 78 -4.73 14.39 -11.26
N ARG A 79 -4.52 13.19 -10.70
CA ARG A 79 -4.64 11.90 -11.39
C ARG A 79 -6.06 11.37 -11.20
N GLU A 80 -6.94 11.63 -12.16
CA GLU A 80 -8.38 11.34 -12.07
C GLU A 80 -8.73 9.87 -11.78
N ARG A 81 -7.88 8.93 -12.21
CA ARG A 81 -8.09 7.50 -11.98
C ARG A 81 -7.66 7.07 -10.58
N VAL A 82 -6.86 7.86 -9.86
CA VAL A 82 -6.60 7.62 -8.45
C VAL A 82 -7.81 8.11 -7.68
N LYS A 83 -8.50 7.18 -7.01
CA LYS A 83 -9.73 7.48 -6.28
C LYS A 83 -9.50 7.66 -4.81
N LYS A 84 -8.52 6.95 -4.26
CA LYS A 84 -8.15 7.06 -2.86
C LYS A 84 -6.65 7.13 -2.73
N LEU A 85 -6.20 8.05 -1.88
CA LEU A 85 -4.83 8.16 -1.44
C LEU A 85 -4.82 8.10 0.07
N THR A 86 -4.15 7.11 0.64
CA THR A 86 -4.15 6.86 2.07
C THR A 86 -2.74 6.69 2.58
N LEU A 87 -2.45 7.25 3.75
CA LEU A 87 -1.22 6.92 4.48
C LEU A 87 -1.41 5.58 5.19
N ALA A 88 -0.35 4.80 5.30
CA ALA A 88 -0.43 3.49 5.94
C ALA A 88 0.82 3.17 6.75
N HIS A 89 0.63 2.31 7.74
CA HIS A 89 1.68 1.67 8.49
C HIS A 89 1.69 0.17 8.21
N LEU A 90 2.84 -0.35 7.83
CA LEU A 90 3.09 -1.78 7.67
C LEU A 90 3.50 -2.41 9.01
N GLN A 91 2.78 -3.41 9.46
CA GLN A 91 3.14 -4.21 10.63
C GLN A 91 3.43 -5.65 10.20
N PHE A 92 4.48 -6.23 10.78
CA PHE A 92 4.80 -7.64 10.61
C PHE A 92 4.08 -8.45 11.69
N LEU A 93 3.34 -9.47 11.26
CA LEU A 93 2.70 -10.44 12.13
C LEU A 93 3.48 -11.74 12.02
N THR A 94 4.14 -12.12 13.11
CA THR A 94 4.93 -13.34 13.17
C THR A 94 5.11 -13.78 14.62
N THR A 95 5.18 -15.10 14.82
CA THR A 95 5.52 -15.72 16.10
C THR A 95 7.03 -15.74 16.37
N GLU A 96 7.86 -15.45 15.36
CA GLU A 96 9.32 -15.48 15.43
C GLU A 96 9.90 -14.08 15.25
N GLN A 97 10.96 -13.73 15.99
CA GLN A 97 11.59 -12.43 15.85
C GLN A 97 12.33 -12.34 14.50
N PRO A 98 11.97 -11.41 13.61
CA PRO A 98 12.67 -11.28 12.33
C PRO A 98 14.09 -10.75 12.54
N LYS A 99 15.07 -11.36 11.86
CA LYS A 99 16.47 -10.92 11.91
C LYS A 99 16.69 -9.50 11.38
N PHE A 100 15.81 -9.06 10.48
CA PHE A 100 15.82 -7.72 9.88
C PHE A 100 14.39 -7.22 9.76
N THR A 101 14.15 -6.00 10.20
CA THR A 101 12.87 -5.31 10.06
C THR A 101 12.92 -4.35 8.88
N PHE A 102 11.80 -4.20 8.17
CA PHE A 102 11.71 -3.21 7.11
C PHE A 102 11.69 -1.80 7.72
N PRO A 103 12.69 -0.94 7.43
CA PRO A 103 12.88 0.30 8.18
C PRO A 103 11.89 1.41 7.78
N TYR A 104 11.16 1.25 6.68
CA TYR A 104 10.25 2.27 6.14
C TYR A 104 8.77 1.92 6.39
N SER A 105 8.50 1.09 7.39
CA SER A 105 7.17 0.56 7.67
C SER A 105 6.15 1.64 8.03
N ARG A 106 6.61 2.79 8.54
CA ARG A 106 5.73 3.90 8.96
C ARG A 106 5.38 4.90 7.86
N ASN A 107 6.05 4.83 6.71
CA ASN A 107 5.96 5.86 5.67
C ASN A 107 5.39 5.27 4.38
N VAL A 108 4.30 4.51 4.48
CA VAL A 108 3.66 3.86 3.33
C VAL A 108 2.53 4.75 2.81
N VAL A 109 2.40 4.80 1.49
CA VAL A 109 1.35 5.50 0.76
C VAL A 109 0.64 4.49 -0.14
N VAL A 110 -0.68 4.43 -0.04
CA VAL A 110 -1.52 3.50 -0.78
C VAL A 110 -2.38 4.28 -1.77
N LEU A 111 -2.31 3.87 -3.04
CA LEU A 111 -3.16 4.40 -4.12
C LEU A 111 -4.16 3.33 -4.52
N GLU A 112 -5.44 3.64 -4.42
CA GLU A 112 -6.51 2.85 -5.04
C GLU A 112 -6.90 3.50 -6.36
N VAL A 113 -6.84 2.70 -7.43
CA VAL A 113 -6.92 3.19 -8.80
C VAL A 113 -8.03 2.47 -9.55
N GLU A 114 -8.84 3.25 -10.26
CA GLU A 114 -9.77 2.73 -11.25
C GLU A 114 -8.98 2.16 -12.44
N GLY A 115 -9.22 0.88 -12.70
CA GLY A 115 -8.52 0.18 -13.77
C GLY A 115 -9.15 0.45 -15.12
N GLU A 116 -8.30 0.39 -16.14
CA GLU A 116 -8.73 0.41 -17.53
C GLU A 116 -8.81 -1.04 -18.07
N LYS A 117 -8.22 -1.27 -19.24
CA LYS A 117 -8.31 -2.52 -20.01
C LYS A 117 -7.38 -3.61 -19.48
N THR A 118 -6.21 -3.26 -18.94
CA THR A 118 -5.17 -4.25 -18.57
C THR A 118 -4.39 -3.88 -17.31
N HIS A 119 -3.88 -4.87 -16.58
CA HIS A 119 -2.94 -4.65 -15.47
C HIS A 119 -1.73 -3.79 -15.89
N GLN A 120 -1.20 -4.03 -17.09
CA GLN A 120 -0.03 -3.31 -17.59
C GLN A 120 -0.30 -1.82 -17.81
N SER A 121 -1.50 -1.44 -18.25
CA SER A 121 -1.88 -0.01 -18.38
C SER A 121 -1.98 0.65 -17.02
N ASP A 122 -2.53 -0.05 -16.03
CA ASP A 122 -2.74 0.47 -14.68
C ASP A 122 -1.41 0.63 -13.94
N GLN A 123 -0.51 -0.33 -14.08
CA GLN A 123 0.86 -0.24 -13.58
C GLN A 123 1.62 0.92 -14.23
N LYS A 124 1.56 1.07 -15.56
CA LYS A 124 2.23 2.19 -16.27
C LYS A 124 1.69 3.54 -15.82
N TYR A 125 0.39 3.63 -15.56
CA TYR A 125 -0.25 4.82 -15.01
C TYR A 125 0.32 5.16 -13.62
N CYS A 126 0.35 4.18 -12.73
CA CYS A 126 0.93 4.30 -11.39
C CYS A 126 2.41 4.71 -11.42
N GLU A 127 3.23 4.12 -12.30
CA GLU A 127 4.64 4.50 -12.47
C GLU A 127 4.85 5.91 -13.06
N ARG A 128 3.90 6.42 -13.83
CA ARG A 128 3.91 7.83 -14.28
C ARG A 128 3.58 8.76 -13.11
N THR A 129 2.54 8.45 -12.34
CA THR A 129 2.18 9.19 -11.12
C THR A 129 3.34 9.25 -10.13
N ARG A 130 4.00 8.12 -9.88
CA ARG A 130 5.20 8.03 -9.04
C ARG A 130 6.33 8.95 -9.51
N ARG A 131 6.58 9.01 -10.82
CA ARG A 131 7.61 9.88 -11.42
C ARG A 131 7.27 11.36 -11.26
N ASP A 132 6.00 11.74 -11.32
CA ASP A 132 5.60 13.14 -11.11
C ASP A 132 5.86 13.59 -9.67
N VAL A 133 5.56 12.74 -8.69
CA VAL A 133 5.88 13.00 -7.28
C VAL A 133 7.40 13.10 -7.09
N ALA A 134 8.17 12.19 -7.72
CA ALA A 134 9.63 12.24 -7.66
C ALA A 134 10.23 13.53 -8.25
N ARG A 135 9.60 14.13 -9.29
CA ARG A 135 10.04 15.43 -9.85
C ARG A 135 9.88 16.60 -8.88
N LYS A 136 9.12 16.43 -7.80
CA LYS A 136 9.00 17.41 -6.70
C LYS A 136 9.97 17.14 -5.56
N GLY A 137 10.94 16.24 -5.74
CA GLY A 137 11.96 15.93 -4.75
C GLY A 137 11.54 14.86 -3.74
N ILE A 138 10.35 14.26 -3.91
CA ILE A 138 9.81 13.26 -2.98
C ILE A 138 9.80 11.87 -3.65
N PRO A 139 10.90 11.09 -3.57
CA PRO A 139 10.96 9.78 -4.20
C PRO A 139 10.06 8.77 -3.48
N LEU A 140 9.05 8.30 -4.21
CA LEU A 140 8.25 7.12 -3.85
C LEU A 140 8.91 5.85 -4.41
N THR A 141 9.18 4.88 -3.54
CA THR A 141 9.72 3.56 -3.93
C THR A 141 8.59 2.54 -3.93
N ASN A 142 8.49 1.73 -4.99
CA ASN A 142 7.46 0.69 -5.09
C ASN A 142 7.65 -0.36 -3.97
N LEU A 143 6.58 -0.62 -3.22
CA LEU A 143 6.51 -1.70 -2.25
C LEU A 143 5.87 -2.93 -2.89
N VAL A 144 4.63 -2.76 -3.36
CA VAL A 144 3.85 -3.78 -4.03
C VAL A 144 2.79 -3.13 -4.92
N SER A 145 2.45 -3.79 -6.02
CA SER A 145 1.32 -3.39 -6.85
C SER A 145 0.49 -4.62 -7.19
N LEU A 146 -0.83 -4.53 -6.99
CA LEU A 146 -1.75 -5.65 -7.04
C LEU A 146 -2.93 -5.32 -7.96
N SER A 147 -3.30 -6.27 -8.81
CA SER A 147 -4.63 -6.28 -9.42
C SER A 147 -5.67 -6.79 -8.43
N ILE A 148 -6.83 -6.15 -8.40
CA ILE A 148 -8.01 -6.68 -7.74
C ILE A 148 -8.67 -7.64 -8.72
N LEU A 149 -8.65 -8.93 -8.39
CA LEU A 149 -9.27 -9.98 -9.20
C LEU A 149 -10.76 -10.13 -8.88
N ASP A 150 -11.07 -10.18 -7.58
CA ASP A 150 -12.43 -10.29 -7.07
C ASP A 150 -12.59 -9.50 -5.78
N LYS A 151 -13.83 -9.09 -5.51
CA LYS A 151 -14.23 -8.54 -4.21
C LYS A 151 -15.05 -9.60 -3.49
N LEU A 152 -14.53 -10.10 -2.37
CA LEU A 152 -15.27 -11.02 -1.50
C LEU A 152 -16.42 -10.24 -0.84
N LYS A 153 -17.63 -10.81 -0.87
CA LYS A 153 -18.83 -10.28 -0.22
C LYS A 153 -19.00 -10.89 1.16
#